data_AF-A0A971FUQ3-F1
#
_entry.id   AF-A0A971FUQ3-F1
#
_cell.length_a   1.000
_cell.length_b   1.000
_cell.length_c   1.000
_cell.angle_alpha   90.00
_cell.angle_beta   90.00
_cell.angle_gamma   90.00
#
_symmetry.space_group_name_H-M   'P 1'
#
loop_
_entity.id
_entity.type
_entity.pdbx_description
1 polymer ?
#
loop_
_entity_poly.entity_id
_entity_poly.type
_entity_poly.pdbx_seq_one_letter_code
_entity_poly.pdbx_strand_id
1 'polypeptide(L)'
;MLAVRAYELMVIFDGDLDESTVQGVINRIHAQVSEAGGETATTDKWGRRRFAYEINHKTEGFYVVFELLGEPGAFDRLENSLRLADEVVRHKLIRLPDAEATRRGLLGDGRPEPAPAEAEA
;
A
#
# COMPACT_ATOMS: atom_id res chain seq x y z
N MET A 1 -13.24 11.29 -17.13
CA MET A 1 -12.05 10.53 -16.72
C MET A 1 -11.73 10.97 -15.30
N LEU A 2 -11.83 10.09 -14.31
CA LEU A 2 -11.50 10.43 -12.93
C LEU A 2 -9.97 10.51 -12.80
N ALA A 3 -9.47 11.50 -12.06
CA ALA A 3 -8.04 11.65 -11.85
C ALA A 3 -7.50 10.53 -10.95
N VAL A 4 -6.41 9.89 -11.37
CA VAL A 4 -5.67 8.90 -10.58
C VAL A 4 -5.16 9.57 -9.30
N ARG A 5 -5.33 8.87 -8.17
CA ARG A 5 -4.88 9.31 -6.85
C ARG A 5 -3.91 8.30 -6.27
N ALA A 6 -2.97 8.80 -5.49
CA ALA A 6 -2.08 7.97 -4.70
C ALA A 6 -2.68 7.70 -3.32
N TYR A 7 -2.50 6.47 -2.87
CA TYR A 7 -2.94 5.96 -1.58
C TYR A 7 -1.79 5.25 -0.89
N GLU A 8 -1.76 5.35 0.43
CA GLU A 8 -0.91 4.55 1.30
C GLU A 8 -1.81 3.59 2.07
N LEU A 9 -1.53 2.29 1.95
CA LEU A 9 -2.20 1.25 2.70
C LEU A 9 -1.18 0.63 3.65
N MET A 10 -1.37 0.85 4.96
CA MET A 10 -0.63 0.14 5.99
C MET A 10 -1.47 -1.01 6.51
N VAL A 11 -0.89 -2.22 6.51
CA VAL A 11 -1.49 -3.44 7.06
C VAL A 11 -0.60 -3.99 8.15
N ILE A 12 -1.21 -4.35 9.27
CA ILE A 12 -0.60 -5.06 10.38
C ILE A 12 -1.20 -6.46 10.41
N PHE A 13 -0.38 -7.45 10.08
CA PHE A 13 -0.74 -8.86 10.21
C PHE A 13 -0.44 -9.37 11.61
N ASP A 14 -1.17 -10.41 12.01
CA ASP A 14 -0.94 -11.09 13.28
C ASP A 14 0.52 -11.59 13.38
N GLY A 15 1.16 -11.29 14.51
CA GLY A 15 2.56 -11.63 14.77
C GLY A 15 2.81 -13.13 14.90
N ASP A 16 1.77 -13.92 15.17
CA ASP A 16 1.88 -15.39 15.28
C ASP A 16 1.89 -16.10 13.92
N LEU A 17 1.60 -15.38 12.83
CA LEU A 17 1.66 -15.94 11.48
C LEU A 17 3.11 -16.17 11.04
N ASP A 18 3.29 -17.18 10.20
CA ASP A 18 4.55 -17.38 9.50
C ASP A 18 4.67 -16.45 8.29
N GLU A 19 5.91 -16.18 7.87
CA GLU A 19 6.20 -15.25 6.78
C GLU A 19 5.61 -15.72 5.43
N SER A 20 5.45 -17.03 5.23
CA SER A 20 4.87 -17.57 3.98
C SER A 20 3.37 -17.30 3.90
N THR A 21 2.65 -17.40 5.02
CA THR A 21 1.23 -17.03 5.12
C THR A 21 1.06 -15.53 4.89
N VAL A 22 1.91 -14.70 5.52
CA VAL A 22 1.92 -13.25 5.28
C VAL A 22 2.16 -12.94 3.80
N GLN A 23 3.12 -13.61 3.15
CA GLN A 23 3.38 -13.44 1.73
C GLN A 23 2.17 -13.83 0.86
N GLY A 24 1.46 -14.90 1.24
CA GLY A 24 0.22 -15.30 0.57
C GLY A 24 -0.86 -14.21 0.62
N VAL A 25 -1.03 -13.55 1.76
CA VAL A 25 -1.98 -12.45 1.92
C VAL A 25 -1.53 -11.21 1.14
N ILE A 26 -0.23 -10.89 1.13
CA ILE A 26 0.34 -9.81 0.30
C ILE A 26 0.00 -10.03 -1.18
N ASN A 27 0.18 -11.26 -1.68
CA ASN A 27 -0.13 -11.59 -3.07
C ASN A 27 -1.63 -11.46 -3.37
N ARG A 28 -2.51 -11.83 -2.41
CA ARG A 28 -3.96 -11.65 -2.51
C ARG A 28 -4.32 -10.16 -2.62
N ILE A 29 -3.68 -9.30 -1.82
CA ILE A 29 -3.87 -7.84 -1.87
C ILE A 29 -3.47 -7.30 -3.24
N HIS A 30 -2.32 -7.70 -3.79
CA HIS A 30 -1.89 -7.29 -5.13
C HIS A 30 -2.91 -7.68 -6.22
N ALA A 31 -3.47 -8.89 -6.13
CA ALA A 31 -4.52 -9.33 -7.05
C ALA A 31 -5.78 -8.46 -6.94
N GLN A 32 -6.25 -8.20 -5.72
CA GLN A 32 -7.43 -7.35 -5.48
C GLN A 32 -7.22 -5.91 -5.96
N VAL A 33 -6.01 -5.35 -5.79
CA VAL A 33 -5.66 -4.02 -6.31
C VAL A 33 -5.74 -4.00 -7.84
N SER A 34 -5.19 -5.03 -8.49
CA SER A 34 -5.18 -5.16 -9.96
C SER A 34 -6.61 -5.33 -10.51
N GLU A 35 -7.43 -6.16 -9.85
CA GLU A 35 -8.85 -6.36 -10.18
C GLU A 35 -9.69 -5.09 -10.06
N ALA A 36 -9.32 -4.21 -9.12
CA ALA A 36 -9.94 -2.90 -8.95
C ALA A 36 -9.49 -1.85 -9.98
N GLY A 37 -8.59 -2.20 -10.91
CA GLY A 37 -7.99 -1.28 -11.88
C GLY A 37 -6.97 -0.33 -11.25
N GLY A 38 -6.46 -0.65 -10.06
CA GLY A 38 -5.36 0.06 -9.43
C GLY A 38 -4.00 -0.57 -9.76
N GLU A 39 -2.95 0.20 -9.51
CA GLU A 39 -1.56 -0.22 -9.67
C GLU A 39 -0.86 -0.20 -8.30
N THR A 40 0.01 -1.17 -8.04
CA THR A 40 0.88 -1.14 -6.85
C THR A 40 2.24 -0.59 -7.26
N ALA A 41 2.59 0.60 -6.76
CA ALA A 41 3.88 1.22 -7.07
C ALA A 41 5.01 0.60 -6.24
N THR A 42 4.79 0.37 -4.94
CA THR A 42 5.80 -0.20 -4.04
C THR A 42 5.13 -0.97 -2.90
N THR A 43 5.80 -2.03 -2.44
CA THR A 43 5.40 -2.81 -1.26
C THR A 43 6.60 -2.92 -0.32
N ASP A 44 6.53 -2.22 0.80
CA ASP A 44 7.57 -2.21 1.83
C ASP A 44 7.20 -3.13 2.98
N LYS A 45 8.02 -4.15 3.22
CA LYS A 45 7.86 -5.06 4.35
C LYS A 45 8.78 -4.62 5.47
N TRP A 46 8.19 -4.04 6.51
CA TRP A 46 8.95 -3.61 7.70
C TRP A 46 9.28 -4.78 8.63
N GLY A 47 8.66 -5.94 8.42
CA GLY A 47 8.83 -7.12 9.25
C GLY A 47 8.09 -7.00 10.58
N ARG A 48 8.52 -7.78 11.57
CA ARG A 48 7.85 -7.88 12.86
C ARG A 48 8.27 -6.74 13.80
N ARG A 49 7.29 -6.06 14.39
CA ARG A 49 7.52 -4.95 15.33
C ARG A 49 6.58 -5.06 16.53
N ARG A 50 7.08 -4.73 17.72
CA ARG A 50 6.27 -4.66 18.95
C ARG A 50 5.37 -3.42 18.96
N PHE A 51 4.14 -3.60 19.42
CA PHE A 51 3.19 -2.51 19.61
C PHE A 51 3.51 -1.73 20.89
N ALA A 52 3.04 -0.47 20.96
CA ALA A 52 3.14 0.34 22.17
C ALA A 52 2.20 -0.15 23.29
N TYR A 53 1.10 -0.81 22.93
CA TYR A 53 0.12 -1.42 23.81
C TYR A 53 -0.50 -2.65 23.13
N GLU A 54 -1.14 -3.51 23.92
CA GLU A 54 -1.79 -4.72 23.41
C GLU A 54 -2.99 -4.37 22.52
N ILE A 55 -3.06 -5.00 21.34
CA ILE A 55 -4.18 -4.88 20.41
C ILE A 55 -4.71 -6.29 20.17
N ASN A 56 -5.99 -6.53 20.44
CA ASN A 56 -6.62 -7.85 20.29
C ASN A 56 -5.82 -9.00 20.95
N HIS A 57 -5.28 -8.78 22.15
CA HIS A 57 -4.41 -9.73 22.85
C HIS A 57 -3.06 -10.04 22.20
N LYS A 58 -2.63 -9.21 21.24
CA LYS A 58 -1.34 -9.31 20.56
C LYS A 58 -0.43 -8.16 20.99
N THR A 59 0.86 -8.45 21.12
CA THR A 59 1.89 -7.47 21.53
C THR A 59 2.87 -7.11 20.41
N GLU A 60 2.80 -7.82 19.28
CA GLU A 60 3.60 -7.60 18.08
C GLU A 60 2.81 -7.99 16.82
N GLY A 61 3.27 -7.50 15.67
CA GLY A 61 2.68 -7.82 14.37
C GLY A 61 3.64 -7.53 13.23
N PHE A 62 3.32 -8.07 12.05
CA PHE A 62 4.08 -7.80 10.83
C PHE A 62 3.53 -6.58 10.11
N TYR A 63 4.39 -5.59 9.91
CA TYR A 63 4.03 -4.34 9.24
C TYR A 63 4.37 -4.43 7.76
N VAL A 64 3.39 -4.14 6.93
CA VAL A 64 3.55 -4.01 5.48
C VAL A 64 2.86 -2.74 5.01
N VAL A 65 3.57 -1.95 4.22
CA VAL A 65 3.07 -0.70 3.65
C VAL A 65 3.04 -0.87 2.13
N PHE A 66 1.92 -0.49 1.53
CA PHE A 66 1.70 -0.50 0.11
C PHE A 66 1.47 0.92 -0.37
N GLU A 67 2.15 1.30 -1.44
CA GLU A 67 1.87 2.52 -2.19
C GLU A 67 1.07 2.15 -3.42
N LEU A 68 -0.15 2.66 -3.49
CA LEU A 68 -1.16 2.28 -4.47
C LEU A 68 -1.57 3.49 -5.31
N LEU A 69 -1.84 3.26 -6.58
CA LEU A 69 -2.41 4.22 -7.50
C LEU A 69 -3.76 3.72 -7.96
N GLY A 70 -4.77 4.58 -7.98
CA GLY A 70 -6.10 4.17 -8.43
C GLY A 70 -7.08 5.33 -8.55
N GLU A 71 -8.22 5.03 -9.15
CA GLU A 71 -9.34 5.96 -9.21
C GLU A 71 -10.00 6.14 -7.83
N PRO A 72 -10.71 7.25 -7.59
CA PRO A 72 -11.48 7.44 -6.37
C PRO A 72 -12.48 6.29 -6.14
N GLY A 73 -12.37 5.60 -5.01
CA GLY A 73 -13.26 4.49 -4.63
C GLY A 73 -12.82 3.11 -5.15
N ALA A 74 -11.72 3.00 -5.89
CA ALA A 74 -11.21 1.72 -6.38
C ALA A 74 -10.96 0.71 -5.24
N PHE A 75 -10.52 1.19 -4.08
CA PHE A 75 -10.09 0.35 -2.96
C PHE A 75 -11.15 0.11 -1.86
N ASP A 76 -12.40 0.53 -2.06
CA ASP A 76 -13.46 0.36 -1.04
C ASP A 76 -13.75 -1.13 -0.79
N ARG A 77 -13.69 -1.98 -1.83
CA ARG A 77 -13.82 -3.44 -1.67
C ARG A 77 -12.61 -4.05 -0.97
N LEU A 78 -11.41 -3.56 -1.26
CA LEU A 78 -10.18 -4.02 -0.61
C LEU A 78 -10.22 -3.73 0.89
N GLU A 79 -10.61 -2.51 1.29
CA GLU A 79 -10.75 -2.13 2.70
C GLU A 79 -11.77 -3.04 3.43
N ASN A 80 -12.92 -3.31 2.80
CA ASN A 80 -13.90 -4.24 3.35
C ASN A 80 -13.36 -5.67 3.51
N SER A 81 -12.61 -6.16 2.52
CA SER A 81 -11.96 -7.48 2.59
C SER A 81 -10.95 -7.54 3.73
N LEU A 82 -10.13 -6.50 3.91
CA LEU A 82 -9.14 -6.42 4.99
C LEU A 82 -9.77 -6.29 6.38
N ARG A 83 -10.98 -5.74 6.47
CA ARG A 83 -11.74 -5.70 7.72
C ARG A 83 -12.29 -7.07 8.13
N LEU A 84 -12.55 -7.94 7.17
CA LEU A 84 -13.09 -9.29 7.38
C LEU A 84 -12.00 -10.37 7.49
N ALA A 85 -10.75 -10.03 7.18
CA ALA A 85 -9.63 -10.97 7.22
C ALA A 85 -9.15 -11.16 8.66
N ASP A 86 -9.26 -12.39 9.17
CA ASP A 86 -8.82 -12.76 10.52
C ASP A 86 -7.30 -12.62 10.69
N GLU A 87 -6.54 -12.72 9.58
CA GLU A 87 -5.09 -12.57 9.57
C GLU A 87 -4.63 -11.11 9.80
N VAL A 88 -5.54 -10.15 9.69
CA VAL A 88 -5.27 -8.70 9.77
C VAL A 88 -5.69 -8.17 11.13
N VAL A 89 -4.71 -7.72 11.93
CA VAL A 89 -4.96 -7.06 13.22
C VAL A 89 -5.50 -5.64 13.00
N ARG A 90 -4.92 -4.92 12.03
CA ARG A 90 -5.33 -3.55 11.71
C ARG A 90 -4.91 -3.19 10.30
N HIS A 91 -5.71 -2.39 9.63
CA HIS A 91 -5.32 -1.71 8.39
C HIS A 91 -5.66 -0.22 8.47
N LYS A 92 -4.97 0.58 7.66
CA LYS A 92 -5.27 1.98 7.43
C LYS A 92 -5.02 2.29 5.97
N LEU A 93 -6.09 2.64 5.25
CA LEU A 93 -6.02 3.20 3.92
C LEU A 93 -6.07 4.74 4.04
N ILE A 94 -5.07 5.41 3.49
CA ILE A 94 -4.95 6.87 3.55
C ILE A 94 -4.76 7.38 2.13
N ARG A 95 -5.56 8.35 1.71
CA ARG A 95 -5.28 9.11 0.48
C ARG A 95 -4.09 10.02 0.75
N LEU A 96 -3.04 9.91 -0.07
CA LEU A 96 -1.91 10.84 -0.01
C LEU A 96 -2.31 12.18 -0.63
N PRO A 97 -1.93 13.33 0.00
CA PRO A 97 -2.00 14.61 -0.66
C PRO A 97 -1.16 14.61 -1.93
N ASP A 98 -1.66 15.25 -3.00
CA ASP A 98 -1.02 15.21 -4.31
C ASP A 98 0.44 15.70 -4.26
N ALA A 99 0.76 16.71 -3.44
CA ALA A 99 2.12 17.20 -3.24
C ALA A 99 3.07 16.16 -2.61
N GLU A 100 2.56 15.32 -1.70
CA GLU A 100 3.34 14.24 -1.08
C GLU A 100 3.52 13.09 -2.07
N ALA A 101 2.47 12.74 -2.79
CA ALA A 101 2.52 11.72 -3.83
C ALA A 101 3.54 12.05 -4.93
N THR A 102 3.61 13.31 -5.34
CA THR A 102 4.64 13.78 -6.28
C THR A 102 6.05 13.74 -5.68
N ARG A 103 6.22 14.11 -4.40
CA ARG A 103 7.53 14.01 -3.72
C ARG A 103 8.05 12.56 -3.71
N ARG A 104 7.15 11.61 -3.50
CA ARG A 104 7.46 10.17 -3.50
C ARG A 104 7.56 9.57 -4.91
N GLY A 105 7.30 10.34 -5.97
CA GLY A 105 7.36 9.88 -7.36
C GLY A 105 6.16 9.01 -7.79
N LEU A 106 5.09 8.97 -7.00
CA LEU A 106 3.91 8.15 -7.25
C LEU A 106 2.97 8.76 -8.29
N LEU A 107 2.85 10.08 -8.27
CA LEU A 107 2.17 10.83 -9.31
C LEU A 107 3.24 11.56 -10.10
N GLY A 108 3.37 11.23 -11.38
CA GLY A 108 4.24 11.93 -12.31
C GLY A 108 4.03 13.43 -12.15
N ASP A 109 5.10 14.14 -11.82
CA ASP A 109 5.06 15.57 -11.87
C ASP A 109 4.76 15.97 -13.31
N GLY A 110 3.93 16.99 -13.51
CA GLY A 110 3.95 17.73 -14.76
C GLY A 110 5.29 18.46 -14.97
N ARG A 111 6.44 17.91 -14.54
CA ARG A 111 7.73 18.34 -15.05
C ARG A 111 7.89 17.65 -16.41
N PRO A 112 8.26 18.39 -17.47
CA PRO A 112 8.72 17.71 -18.66
C PRO A 112 9.83 16.75 -18.23
N GLU A 113 9.75 15.52 -18.72
CA GLU A 113 10.89 14.61 -18.83
C GLU A 113 12.11 15.47 -19.15
N PRO A 114 13.21 15.41 -18.36
CA PRO A 114 14.40 16.14 -18.75
C PRO A 114 14.69 15.71 -20.17
N ALA A 115 14.61 16.66 -21.10
CA ALA A 115 14.86 16.42 -22.51
C ALA A 115 16.10 15.53 -22.60
N PRO A 116 16.09 14.48 -23.44
CA PRO A 116 17.24 13.59 -23.56
C PRO A 116 18.46 14.49 -23.68
N ALA A 117 19.37 14.38 -22.69
CA ALA A 117 20.54 15.21 -22.59
C ALA A 117 21.13 15.29 -23.99
N GLU A 118 21.11 16.49 -24.55
CA GLU A 118 21.62 16.74 -25.89
C GLU A 118 22.97 16.05 -25.96
N ALA A 119 23.12 15.23 -26.99
CA ALA A 119 24.37 14.62 -27.35
C ALA A 119 25.42 15.73 -27.45
N GLU A 120 26.23 15.90 -26.42
CA GLU A 120 27.47 16.65 -26.50
C GLU A 120 28.62 15.67 -26.62
N ALA A 121 29.26 15.78 -27.79
CA ALA A 121 30.57 15.29 -28.25
C ALA A 121 30.59 13.96 -29.01
#